data_AF-A0AA45WQ21-F1
#
_entry.id   AF-A0AA45WQ21-F1
#
_cell.length_a   1.000
_cell.length_b   1.000
_cell.length_c   1.000
_cell.angle_alpha   90.00
_cell.angle_beta   90.00
_cell.angle_gamma   90.00
#
_symmetry.space_group_name_H-M   'P 1'
#
loop_
_entity.id
_entity.type
_entity.pdbx_description
1 polymer ?
#
loop_
_entity_poly.entity_id
_entity_poly.type
_entity_poly.pdbx_seq_one_letter_code
_entity_poly.pdbx_strand_id
1 'polypeptide(L)'
;MAIRVWRYNYGLGTIYAELDKSKTSMMDIIQKAFSIAEDFGYIYRVAVSTESIGEDAFVETYNLQGVGSFEPIHQLHITTKAPTEEFLTFIKKHPDVNELCFTLSTTGINDKGQTVLIGGAVDLIIYLNTDEEWGMNIFINTDIFVPLSRVKDACTEAMAETNAPVLKRLLENCLTLFPVTEWEWLDTLYYTETYLNLSVKNK
;
A
#
# COMPACT_ATOMS: atom_id res chain seq x y z
N MET A 1 -3.12 23.79 13.25
CA MET A 1 -4.21 22.85 13.64
C MET A 1 -4.21 21.74 12.62
N ALA A 2 -3.75 20.54 12.99
CA ALA A 2 -3.70 19.39 12.07
C ALA A 2 -5.13 18.96 11.72
N ILE A 3 -5.47 19.00 10.43
CA ILE A 3 -6.74 18.49 9.91
C ILE A 3 -6.65 16.97 9.96
N ARG A 4 -7.44 16.33 10.85
CA ARG A 4 -7.61 14.88 10.87
C ARG A 4 -8.36 14.48 9.59
N VAL A 5 -7.61 13.94 8.63
CA VAL A 5 -8.16 13.38 7.39
C VAL A 5 -8.97 12.12 7.73
N TRP A 6 -10.10 11.97 7.06
CA TRP A 6 -11.19 11.06 7.35
C TRP A 6 -10.75 9.59 7.35
N ARG A 7 -11.03 8.88 8.47
CA ARG A 7 -10.74 7.46 8.66
C ARG A 7 -11.78 6.59 7.94
N TYR A 8 -11.39 5.94 6.84
CA TYR A 8 -12.15 4.81 6.30
C TYR A 8 -11.97 3.62 7.25
N ASN A 9 -13.02 3.35 8.03
CA ASN A 9 -13.10 2.18 8.91
C ASN A 9 -13.07 0.89 8.06
N TYR A 10 -12.41 -0.15 8.60
CA TYR A 10 -12.31 -1.55 8.14
C TYR A 10 -11.00 -2.00 7.45
N GLY A 11 -9.88 -1.29 7.61
CA GLY A 11 -8.53 -1.84 7.38
C GLY A 11 -7.97 -2.60 8.61
N LEU A 12 -6.97 -3.47 8.40
CA LEU A 12 -6.28 -4.22 9.47
C LEU A 12 -5.40 -3.33 10.37
N GLY A 13 -5.00 -2.18 9.82
CA GLY A 13 -4.29 -1.13 10.51
C GLY A 13 -3.78 -0.07 9.55
N THR A 14 -3.32 1.05 10.11
CA THR A 14 -2.76 2.18 9.39
C THR A 14 -1.49 2.62 10.07
N ILE A 15 -0.39 2.70 9.29
CA ILE A 15 0.83 3.38 9.71
C ILE A 15 0.82 4.78 9.10
N TYR A 16 1.09 5.79 9.90
CA TYR A 16 1.47 7.12 9.43
C TYR A 16 2.98 7.26 9.52
N ALA A 17 3.61 7.76 8.46
CA ALA A 17 5.04 8.03 8.38
C ALA A 17 5.28 9.45 7.87
N GLU A 18 6.21 10.15 8.52
CA GLU A 18 6.72 11.44 8.10
C GLU A 18 7.89 11.21 7.14
N LEU A 19 7.91 11.97 6.04
CA LEU A 19 8.90 11.86 4.97
C LEU A 19 9.76 13.12 4.92
N ASP A 20 11.07 12.94 4.98
CA ASP A 20 12.05 14.02 4.80
C ASP A 20 12.05 14.50 3.34
N LYS A 21 11.25 15.54 3.07
CA LYS A 21 11.12 16.20 1.77
C LYS A 21 12.45 16.68 1.20
N SER A 22 13.45 16.99 2.05
CA SER A 22 14.77 17.44 1.58
C SER A 22 15.62 16.33 0.95
N LYS A 23 15.28 15.05 1.23
CA LYS A 23 16.00 13.87 0.74
C LYS A 23 15.29 13.15 -0.41
N THR A 24 14.18 13.67 -0.90
CA THR A 24 13.38 13.01 -1.94
C THR A 24 12.78 14.00 -2.93
N SER A 25 12.11 13.46 -3.94
CA SER A 25 11.30 14.20 -4.89
C SER A 25 10.08 13.36 -5.23
N MET A 26 9.06 13.97 -5.82
CA MET A 26 7.87 13.23 -6.27
C MET A 26 8.23 12.08 -7.23
N MET A 27 9.23 12.28 -8.08
CA MET A 27 9.72 11.25 -9.00
C MET A 27 10.43 10.10 -8.29
N ASP A 28 11.23 10.42 -7.26
CA ASP A 28 11.88 9.42 -6.41
C ASP A 28 10.84 8.60 -5.63
N ILE A 29 9.80 9.25 -5.11
CA ILE A 29 8.67 8.58 -4.46
C ILE A 29 7.97 7.60 -5.41
N ILE A 30 7.66 8.04 -6.62
CA ILE A 30 7.03 7.19 -7.65
C ILE A 30 7.92 5.97 -7.93
N GLN A 31 9.22 6.18 -8.17
CA GLN A 31 10.14 5.08 -8.45
C GLN A 31 10.22 4.09 -7.29
N LYS A 32 10.32 4.58 -6.05
CA LYS A 32 10.33 3.74 -4.84
C LYS A 32 9.05 2.95 -4.67
N ALA A 33 7.88 3.56 -4.93
CA ALA A 33 6.60 2.85 -4.88
C ALA A 33 6.57 1.66 -5.87
N PHE A 34 7.09 1.85 -7.10
CA PHE A 34 7.20 0.76 -8.08
C PHE A 34 8.23 -0.31 -7.68
N SER A 35 9.37 0.08 -7.09
CA SER A 35 10.36 -0.88 -6.56
C SER A 35 9.79 -1.70 -5.40
N ILE A 36 9.08 -1.06 -4.47
CA ILE A 36 8.38 -1.73 -3.36
C ILE A 36 7.34 -2.70 -3.90
N ALA A 37 6.61 -2.30 -4.93
CA ALA A 37 5.62 -3.14 -5.57
C ALA A 37 6.23 -4.39 -6.21
N GLU A 38 7.42 -4.31 -6.81
CA GLU A 38 8.13 -5.47 -7.36
C GLU A 38 8.47 -6.51 -6.29
N ASP A 39 8.84 -6.06 -5.09
CA ASP A 39 9.13 -6.95 -3.95
C ASP A 39 7.88 -7.52 -3.28
N PHE A 40 6.73 -6.84 -3.40
CA PHE A 40 5.49 -7.24 -2.75
C PHE A 40 4.56 -8.05 -3.67
N GLY A 41 4.54 -7.72 -4.96
CA GLY A 41 3.59 -8.22 -5.92
C GLY A 41 3.54 -7.28 -7.12
N TYR A 42 2.61 -6.33 -7.09
CA TYR A 42 2.45 -5.37 -8.19
C TYR A 42 1.64 -4.13 -7.77
N ILE A 43 1.76 -3.05 -8.53
CA ILE A 43 0.80 -1.95 -8.51
C ILE A 43 -0.44 -2.39 -9.27
N TYR A 44 -1.59 -2.27 -8.63
CA TYR A 44 -2.90 -2.45 -9.25
C TYR A 44 -3.48 -1.13 -9.75
N ARG A 45 -3.35 -0.06 -8.95
CA ARG A 45 -3.90 1.26 -9.32
C ARG A 45 -2.96 2.37 -8.86
N VAL A 46 -2.87 3.41 -9.68
CA VAL A 46 -2.32 4.71 -9.30
C VAL A 46 -3.43 5.73 -9.40
N ALA A 47 -3.54 6.60 -8.40
CA ALA A 47 -4.37 7.79 -8.47
C ALA A 47 -3.58 9.01 -8.00
N VAL A 48 -3.90 10.16 -8.59
CA VAL A 48 -3.28 11.43 -8.31
C VAL A 48 -4.36 12.46 -8.07
N SER A 49 -4.19 13.24 -7.02
CA SER A 49 -5.01 14.44 -6.77
C SER A 49 -4.15 15.68 -6.99
N THR A 50 -4.76 16.72 -7.53
CA THR A 50 -4.11 18.03 -7.70
C THR A 50 -4.97 19.13 -7.08
N GLU A 51 -4.36 20.27 -6.78
CA GLU A 51 -5.10 21.42 -6.28
C GLU A 51 -6.04 22.01 -7.34
N SER A 52 -5.61 22.02 -8.60
CA SER A 52 -6.37 22.66 -9.70
C SER A 52 -7.50 21.80 -10.26
N ILE A 53 -7.34 20.47 -10.29
CA ILE A 53 -8.32 19.54 -10.89
C ILE A 53 -9.17 18.89 -9.79
N GLY A 54 -8.58 18.62 -8.62
CA GLY A 54 -9.22 17.92 -7.52
C GLY A 54 -8.81 16.45 -7.43
N GLU A 55 -9.67 15.65 -6.80
CA GLU A 55 -9.49 14.21 -6.62
C GLU A 55 -9.59 13.46 -7.95
N ASP A 56 -8.90 12.31 -8.06
CA ASP A 56 -8.87 11.46 -9.26
C ASP A 56 -8.48 12.22 -10.56
N ALA A 57 -7.66 13.28 -10.44
CA ALA A 57 -7.16 14.06 -11.57
C ALA A 57 -6.38 13.21 -12.59
N PHE A 58 -5.76 12.13 -12.11
CA PHE A 58 -5.24 11.05 -12.94
C PHE A 58 -5.52 9.72 -12.26
N VAL A 59 -5.98 8.74 -13.04
CA VAL A 59 -6.20 7.37 -12.56
C VAL A 59 -5.74 6.40 -13.64
N GLU A 60 -4.90 5.45 -13.25
CA GLU A 60 -4.44 4.40 -14.14
C GLU A 60 -4.44 3.06 -13.41
N THR A 61 -4.92 2.03 -14.11
CA THR A 61 -4.95 0.66 -13.59
C THR A 61 -3.88 -0.18 -14.28
N TYR A 62 -3.16 -0.93 -13.49
CA TYR A 62 -1.99 -1.71 -13.85
C TYR A 62 -2.29 -3.20 -13.65
N ASN A 63 -1.63 -4.05 -14.42
CA ASN A 63 -1.61 -5.51 -14.20
C ASN A 63 -3.00 -6.12 -13.98
N LEU A 64 -3.98 -5.77 -14.82
CA LEU A 64 -5.36 -6.30 -14.82
C LEU A 64 -5.36 -7.81 -15.09
N GLN A 65 -5.04 -8.60 -14.08
CA GLN A 65 -5.23 -10.04 -14.08
C GLN A 65 -6.64 -10.30 -13.56
N GLY A 66 -7.50 -10.85 -14.43
CA GLY A 66 -8.83 -11.41 -14.12
C GLY A 66 -9.55 -10.79 -12.92
N VAL A 67 -10.56 -9.95 -13.16
CA VAL A 67 -11.37 -9.30 -12.12
C VAL A 67 -12.09 -10.37 -11.29
N GLY A 68 -11.48 -10.82 -10.20
CA GLY A 68 -12.03 -11.86 -9.32
C GLY A 68 -11.07 -12.14 -8.17
N SER A 69 -11.27 -11.45 -7.04
CA SER A 69 -10.37 -11.39 -5.90
C SER A 69 -10.12 -12.70 -5.13
N PHE A 70 -10.56 -13.85 -5.64
CA PHE A 70 -10.45 -15.13 -4.93
C PHE A 70 -10.32 -16.36 -5.84
N GLU A 71 -10.09 -16.17 -7.15
CA GLU A 71 -9.86 -17.32 -8.03
C GLU A 71 -8.42 -17.84 -7.89
N PRO A 72 -8.23 -19.18 -7.89
CA PRO A 72 -6.91 -19.76 -7.90
C PRO A 72 -6.11 -19.29 -9.11
N ILE A 73 -4.87 -18.86 -8.88
CA ILE A 73 -3.93 -18.51 -9.93
C ILE A 73 -2.73 -19.44 -9.91
N HIS A 74 -2.26 -19.79 -11.12
CA HIS A 74 -1.07 -20.62 -11.28
C HIS A 74 0.22 -19.78 -11.22
N GLN A 75 0.20 -18.56 -11.74
CA GLN A 75 1.34 -17.66 -11.77
C GLN A 75 0.88 -16.20 -11.82
N LEU A 76 1.63 -15.32 -11.17
CA LEU A 76 1.43 -13.88 -11.25
C LEU A 76 2.06 -13.35 -12.56
N HIS A 77 1.28 -12.63 -13.37
CA HIS A 77 1.77 -12.01 -14.60
C HIS A 77 1.89 -10.48 -14.48
N ILE A 78 3.07 -10.02 -14.05
CA ILE A 78 3.36 -8.59 -13.94
C ILE A 78 3.74 -8.06 -15.33
N THR A 79 2.84 -7.32 -15.96
CA THR A 79 3.04 -6.66 -17.26
C THR A 79 3.74 -5.31 -17.13
N THR A 80 3.62 -4.67 -15.96
CA THR A 80 4.05 -3.28 -15.79
C THR A 80 4.80 -3.14 -14.47
N LYS A 81 6.14 -3.07 -14.58
CA LYS A 81 7.10 -2.95 -13.46
C LYS A 81 7.62 -1.54 -13.24
N ALA A 82 7.29 -0.61 -14.13
CA ALA A 82 7.74 0.77 -14.09
C ALA A 82 6.57 1.71 -14.39
N PRO A 83 6.64 2.99 -13.96
CA PRO A 83 5.65 4.00 -14.31
C PRO A 83 5.49 4.12 -15.83
N THR A 84 4.25 4.28 -16.31
CA THR A 84 4.01 4.51 -17.74
C THR A 84 4.43 5.92 -18.15
N GLU A 85 4.73 6.10 -19.45
CA GLU A 85 5.07 7.42 -19.98
C GLU A 85 3.93 8.42 -19.81
N GLU A 86 2.69 7.96 -19.87
CA GLU A 86 1.49 8.78 -19.66
C GLU A 86 1.44 9.31 -18.23
N PHE A 87 1.59 8.44 -17.23
CA PHE A 87 1.64 8.83 -15.83
C PHE A 87 2.79 9.81 -15.56
N LEU A 88 3.99 9.52 -16.04
CA LEU A 88 5.14 10.42 -15.87
C LEU A 88 4.95 11.77 -16.56
N THR A 89 4.27 11.79 -17.71
CA THR A 89 3.93 13.03 -18.43
C THR A 89 2.91 13.84 -17.66
N PHE A 90 1.90 13.19 -17.06
CA PHE A 90 0.93 13.87 -16.20
C PHE A 90 1.61 14.55 -15.02
N ILE A 91 2.47 13.83 -14.29
CA ILE A 91 3.20 14.36 -13.13
C ILE A 91 4.07 15.56 -13.49
N LYS A 92 4.75 15.53 -14.64
CA LYS A 92 5.59 16.66 -15.09
C LYS A 92 4.78 17.91 -15.47
N LYS A 93 3.52 17.74 -15.89
CA LYS A 93 2.65 18.85 -16.32
C LYS A 93 1.92 19.53 -15.17
N HIS A 94 1.78 18.85 -14.03
CA HIS A 94 1.00 19.32 -12.88
C HIS A 94 1.92 19.47 -11.66
N PRO A 95 2.56 20.63 -11.47
CA PRO A 95 3.40 20.88 -10.29
C PRO A 95 2.57 21.03 -9.01
N ASP A 96 1.25 21.16 -9.12
CA ASP A 96 0.26 21.30 -8.05
C ASP A 96 -0.32 19.96 -7.57
N VAL A 97 0.37 18.85 -7.85
CA VAL A 97 0.01 17.53 -7.29
C VAL A 97 0.15 17.58 -5.77
N ASN A 98 -0.96 17.28 -5.08
CA ASN A 98 -1.05 17.35 -3.63
C ASN A 98 -1.16 15.96 -2.96
N GLU A 99 -1.50 14.92 -3.74
CA GLU A 99 -1.60 13.55 -3.25
C GLU A 99 -1.20 12.54 -4.33
N LEU A 100 -0.45 11.51 -3.94
CA LEU A 100 -0.23 10.29 -4.72
C LEU A 100 -0.78 9.10 -3.95
N CYS A 101 -1.62 8.30 -4.61
CA CYS A 101 -2.15 7.06 -4.07
C CYS A 101 -1.72 5.87 -4.93
N PHE A 102 -1.02 4.91 -4.32
CA PHE A 102 -0.62 3.66 -4.96
C PHE A 102 -1.33 2.49 -4.27
N THR A 103 -2.21 1.82 -5.00
CA THR A 103 -2.85 0.58 -4.54
C THR A 103 -1.99 -0.60 -4.95
N LEU A 104 -1.36 -1.21 -3.96
CA LEU A 104 -0.52 -2.40 -4.09
C LEU A 104 -1.37 -3.67 -3.94
N SER A 105 -1.01 -4.69 -4.70
CA SER A 105 -1.67 -5.99 -4.69
C SER A 105 -0.62 -7.10 -4.69
N THR A 106 -1.03 -8.27 -4.20
CA THR A 106 -0.12 -9.41 -4.03
C THR A 106 -0.85 -10.72 -4.26
N THR A 107 -0.19 -11.84 -3.98
CA THR A 107 -0.79 -13.17 -3.92
C THR A 107 -0.76 -13.67 -2.48
N GLY A 108 -1.68 -14.56 -2.15
CA GLY A 108 -1.67 -15.25 -0.86
C GLY A 108 -2.34 -16.61 -0.95
N ILE A 109 -2.34 -17.33 0.17
CA ILE A 109 -2.95 -18.65 0.28
C ILE A 109 -4.37 -18.53 0.85
N ASN A 110 -5.35 -19.20 0.22
CA ASN A 110 -6.73 -19.30 0.70
C ASN A 110 -6.94 -20.49 1.67
N ASP A 111 -8.18 -20.68 2.15
CA ASP A 111 -8.58 -21.74 3.09
C ASP A 111 -8.40 -23.17 2.55
N LYS A 112 -8.20 -23.32 1.23
CA LYS A 112 -7.95 -24.59 0.53
C LYS A 112 -6.48 -24.80 0.20
N GLY A 113 -5.58 -23.93 0.66
CA GLY A 113 -4.15 -24.01 0.34
C GLY A 113 -3.82 -23.58 -1.10
N GLN A 114 -4.73 -22.87 -1.77
CA GLN A 114 -4.53 -22.42 -3.16
C GLN A 114 -4.00 -20.99 -3.19
N THR A 115 -3.10 -20.70 -4.13
CA THR A 115 -2.64 -19.33 -4.40
C THR A 115 -3.76 -18.54 -5.07
N VAL A 116 -4.11 -17.39 -4.51
CA VAL A 116 -5.13 -16.46 -5.02
C VAL A 116 -4.55 -15.05 -5.14
N LEU A 117 -5.15 -14.22 -6.01
CA LEU A 117 -4.84 -12.79 -6.07
C LEU A 117 -5.50 -12.06 -4.91
N ILE A 118 -4.75 -11.16 -4.28
CA ILE A 118 -5.26 -10.26 -3.25
C ILE A 118 -5.13 -8.83 -3.77
N GLY A 119 -6.22 -8.39 -4.40
CA GLY A 119 -6.35 -7.03 -4.93
C GLY A 119 -6.50 -6.00 -3.80
N GLY A 120 -5.87 -4.83 -3.99
CA GLY A 120 -5.92 -3.73 -3.03
C GLY A 120 -5.50 -4.15 -1.64
N ALA A 121 -4.36 -4.82 -1.51
CA ALA A 121 -3.85 -5.30 -0.25
C ALA A 121 -3.29 -4.18 0.64
N VAL A 122 -2.66 -3.18 0.05
CA VAL A 122 -2.15 -2.01 0.77
C VAL A 122 -2.32 -0.79 -0.11
N ASP A 123 -2.83 0.30 0.44
CA ASP A 123 -2.75 1.62 -0.19
C ASP A 123 -1.63 2.43 0.44
N LEU A 124 -0.73 2.96 -0.39
CA LEU A 124 0.24 3.97 -0.01
C LEU A 124 -0.31 5.32 -0.44
N ILE A 125 -0.76 6.13 0.53
CA ILE A 125 -1.33 7.45 0.30
C ILE A 125 -0.34 8.49 0.80
N ILE A 126 0.20 9.29 -0.12
CA ILE A 126 1.27 10.24 0.14
C ILE A 126 0.75 11.65 -0.08
N TYR A 127 0.73 12.43 0.99
CA TYR A 127 0.29 13.82 1.00
C TYR A 127 1.50 14.74 0.79
N LEU A 128 1.43 15.54 -0.27
CA LEU A 128 2.54 16.38 -0.77
C LEU A 128 2.31 17.88 -0.53
N ASN A 129 1.15 18.26 0.04
CA ASN A 129 0.69 19.65 0.16
C ASN A 129 1.23 20.45 1.37
N THR A 130 2.22 19.93 2.07
CA THR A 130 2.71 20.50 3.33
C THR A 130 4.04 21.22 3.12
N ASP A 131 4.13 22.43 3.68
CA ASP A 131 5.33 23.28 3.61
C ASP A 131 6.47 22.77 4.51
N GLU A 132 6.16 22.00 5.55
CA GLU A 132 7.12 21.50 6.52
C GLU A 132 7.58 20.06 6.17
N GLU A 133 6.68 19.07 6.22
CA GLU A 133 7.03 17.64 6.01
C GLU A 133 5.95 16.90 5.23
N TRP A 134 6.35 16.03 4.29
CA TRP A 134 5.41 15.19 3.56
C TRP A 134 4.94 14.02 4.43
N GLY A 135 3.67 13.64 4.32
CA GLY A 135 3.10 12.54 5.10
C GLY A 135 2.76 11.34 4.22
N MET A 136 2.90 10.13 4.75
CA MET A 136 2.50 8.90 4.08
C MET A 136 1.65 8.04 5.02
N ASN A 137 0.42 7.75 4.60
CA ASN A 137 -0.40 6.70 5.19
C ASN A 137 -0.14 5.39 4.43
N ILE A 138 0.27 4.36 5.16
CA ILE A 138 0.27 2.97 4.70
C ILE A 138 -0.99 2.33 5.26
N PHE A 139 -2.04 2.31 4.44
CA PHE A 139 -3.31 1.69 4.80
C PHE A 139 -3.27 0.21 4.45
N ILE A 140 -3.31 -0.63 5.48
CA ILE A 140 -3.32 -2.07 5.31
C ILE A 140 -4.76 -2.48 5.09
N ASN A 141 -5.12 -2.48 3.82
CA ASN A 141 -6.37 -3.03 3.35
C ASN A 141 -6.38 -4.54 3.52
N THR A 142 -7.57 -5.09 3.37
CA THR A 142 -7.79 -6.50 3.06
C THR A 142 -7.59 -7.48 4.19
N ASP A 143 -8.38 -8.54 4.10
CA ASP A 143 -8.30 -9.72 4.91
C ASP A 143 -7.15 -10.65 4.44
N ILE A 144 -5.91 -10.15 4.22
CA ILE A 144 -4.74 -10.99 3.83
C ILE A 144 -4.61 -12.19 4.79
N PHE A 145 -5.08 -12.02 6.02
CA PHE A 145 -5.08 -12.99 7.12
C PHE A 145 -6.42 -13.66 7.41
N VAL A 146 -7.54 -13.20 6.84
CA VAL A 146 -8.89 -13.63 7.24
C VAL A 146 -9.89 -13.66 6.07
N PRO A 147 -9.54 -14.04 4.81
CA PRO A 147 -10.39 -13.70 3.68
C PRO A 147 -11.76 -14.37 3.67
N LEU A 148 -12.06 -15.32 4.58
CA LEU A 148 -13.24 -16.19 4.40
C LEU A 148 -14.09 -16.47 5.62
N SER A 149 -13.78 -15.99 6.82
CA SER A 149 -14.73 -16.04 7.93
C SER A 149 -14.29 -15.06 9.00
N ARG A 150 -15.20 -14.20 9.49
CA ARG A 150 -14.99 -13.38 10.70
C ARG A 150 -14.82 -14.22 11.98
N VAL A 151 -14.46 -15.49 11.83
CA VAL A 151 -14.30 -16.52 12.84
C VAL A 151 -12.83 -16.85 12.90
N LYS A 152 -12.25 -16.66 14.07
CA LYS A 152 -10.89 -17.09 14.36
C LYS A 152 -10.91 -18.60 14.63
N ASP A 153 -10.34 -19.37 13.73
CA ASP A 153 -10.19 -20.82 13.81
C ASP A 153 -8.81 -21.27 13.31
N ALA A 154 -8.48 -22.56 13.48
CA ALA A 154 -7.17 -23.07 13.11
C ALA A 154 -6.84 -22.90 11.61
N CYS A 155 -7.84 -22.86 10.74
CA CYS A 155 -7.65 -22.66 9.31
C CYS A 155 -7.22 -21.21 9.01
N THR A 156 -8.00 -20.26 9.53
CA THR A 156 -7.73 -18.81 9.38
C THR A 156 -6.42 -18.40 10.07
N GLU A 157 -6.06 -19.00 11.22
CA GLU A 157 -4.74 -18.78 11.84
C GLU A 157 -3.60 -19.28 10.96
N ALA A 158 -3.70 -20.49 10.38
CA ALA A 158 -2.66 -21.03 9.50
C ALA A 158 -2.50 -20.19 8.20
N MET A 159 -3.60 -19.70 7.64
CA MET A 159 -3.55 -18.76 6.52
C MET A 159 -2.85 -17.46 6.90
N ALA A 160 -3.18 -16.91 8.08
CA ALA A 160 -2.59 -15.68 8.58
C ALA A 160 -1.06 -15.81 8.74
N GLU A 161 -0.61 -16.88 9.39
CA GLU A 161 0.82 -17.19 9.57
C GLU A 161 1.55 -17.36 8.24
N THR A 162 0.91 -17.98 7.25
CA THR A 162 1.50 -18.21 5.92
C THR A 162 1.68 -16.90 5.15
N ASN A 163 0.71 -15.99 5.22
CA ASN A 163 0.72 -14.75 4.44
C ASN A 163 1.44 -13.59 5.16
N ALA A 164 1.60 -13.64 6.49
CA ALA A 164 2.17 -12.56 7.31
C ALA A 164 3.58 -12.11 6.90
N PRO A 165 4.52 -13.00 6.54
CA PRO A 165 5.85 -12.59 6.10
C PRO A 165 5.84 -11.65 4.88
N VAL A 166 4.86 -11.79 3.97
CA VAL A 166 4.76 -10.96 2.76
C VAL A 166 4.41 -9.52 3.13
N LEU A 167 3.40 -9.34 4.00
CA LEU A 167 3.02 -8.03 4.49
C LEU A 167 4.14 -7.40 5.34
N LYS A 168 4.79 -8.20 6.20
CA LYS A 168 5.91 -7.72 7.02
C LYS A 168 7.03 -7.14 6.16
N ARG A 169 7.45 -7.86 5.12
CA ARG A 169 8.49 -7.39 4.18
C ARG A 169 8.06 -6.10 3.48
N LEU A 170 6.79 -5.97 3.07
CA LEU A 170 6.29 -4.73 2.48
C LEU A 170 6.41 -3.55 3.44
N LEU A 171 5.96 -3.69 4.68
CA LEU A 171 6.03 -2.62 5.67
C LEU A 171 7.48 -2.23 5.95
N GLU A 172 8.38 -3.22 6.09
CA GLU A 172 9.82 -2.99 6.22
C GLU A 172 10.39 -2.24 5.00
N ASN A 173 10.03 -2.64 3.78
CA ASN A 173 10.45 -1.96 2.56
C ASN A 173 9.94 -0.52 2.49
N CYS A 174 8.68 -0.27 2.83
CA CYS A 174 8.14 1.10 2.89
C CYS A 174 8.91 1.96 3.89
N LEU A 175 9.13 1.44 5.10
CA LEU A 175 9.79 2.20 6.17
C LEU A 175 11.30 2.39 5.96
N THR A 176 11.93 1.60 5.08
CA THR A 176 13.39 1.67 4.82
C THR A 176 13.75 2.34 3.49
N LEU A 177 12.92 2.21 2.46
CA LEU A 177 13.19 2.79 1.13
C LEU A 177 12.71 4.23 1.00
N PHE A 178 11.56 4.56 1.60
CA PHE A 178 11.13 5.96 1.71
C PHE A 178 12.00 6.68 2.75
N PRO A 179 12.20 8.01 2.62
CA PRO A 179 13.01 8.79 3.55
C PRO A 179 12.25 9.06 4.86
N VAL A 180 11.82 7.99 5.54
CA VAL A 180 11.01 8.09 6.76
C VAL A 180 11.86 8.64 7.91
N THR A 181 11.37 9.69 8.57
CA THR A 181 11.99 10.29 9.76
C THR A 181 11.39 9.72 11.04
N GLU A 182 10.07 9.74 11.10
CA GLU A 182 9.28 9.22 12.21
C GLU A 182 8.07 8.47 11.65
N TRP A 183 7.54 7.53 12.42
CA TRP A 183 6.31 6.85 12.06
C TRP A 183 5.61 6.28 13.28
N GLU A 184 4.29 6.17 13.20
CA GLU A 184 3.46 5.59 14.24
C GLU A 184 2.29 4.77 13.68
N TRP A 185 1.77 3.87 14.48
CA TRP A 185 0.49 3.23 14.21
C TRP A 185 -0.64 4.17 14.61
N LEU A 186 -1.50 4.54 13.65
CA LEU A 186 -2.68 5.37 13.93
C LEU A 186 -3.86 4.54 14.44
N ASP A 187 -4.04 3.35 13.87
CA ASP A 187 -5.08 2.38 14.19
C ASP A 187 -4.53 0.98 13.89
N THR A 188 -4.74 0.01 14.78
CA THR A 188 -4.33 -1.39 14.60
C THR A 188 -5.33 -2.33 15.25
N LEU A 189 -5.50 -3.50 14.65
CA LEU A 189 -6.19 -4.60 15.32
C LEU A 189 -5.15 -5.48 16.02
N TYR A 190 -5.48 -5.97 17.22
CA TYR A 190 -4.57 -6.74 18.08
C TYR A 190 -3.88 -7.92 17.35
N TYR A 191 -4.60 -8.57 16.45
CA TYR A 191 -4.06 -9.70 15.68
C TYR A 191 -3.06 -9.26 14.60
N THR A 192 -3.23 -8.08 14.00
CA THR A 192 -2.26 -7.48 13.08
C THR A 192 -0.91 -7.29 13.79
N GLU A 193 -0.95 -6.78 15.03
CA GLU A 193 0.26 -6.60 15.84
C GLU A 193 0.93 -7.94 16.20
N THR A 194 0.11 -8.94 16.51
CA THR A 194 0.56 -10.29 16.87
C THR A 194 1.26 -10.99 15.70
N TYR A 195 0.63 -11.03 14.52
CA TYR A 195 1.16 -11.74 13.36
C TYR A 195 2.37 -11.06 12.73
N LEU A 196 2.44 -9.73 12.77
CA LEU A 196 3.59 -8.99 12.25
C LEU A 196 4.80 -9.03 13.20
N ASN A 197 4.61 -9.50 14.44
CA ASN A 197 5.61 -9.54 15.50
C ASN A 197 6.36 -8.21 15.56
N LEU A 198 5.61 -7.14 15.86
CA LEU A 198 6.06 -5.76 15.73
C LEU A 198 7.21 -5.43 16.69
N SER A 199 8.44 -5.71 16.26
CA SER A 199 9.66 -5.11 16.81
C SER A 199 9.95 -3.74 16.19
N VAL A 200 9.08 -3.25 15.30
CA VAL A 200 9.21 -1.96 14.63
C VAL A 200 8.64 -0.90 15.57
N LYS A 201 9.44 -0.42 16.51
CA LYS A 201 9.25 0.89 17.14
C LYS A 201 10.62 1.55 17.12
N ASN A 202 10.85 2.41 16.15
CA ASN A 202 11.85 3.46 16.35
C ASN A 202 11.06 4.66 16.87
N LYS A 203 11.25 4.91 18.16
CA LYS A 203 11.07 6.25 18.73
C LYS A 203 12.31 7.07 18.43
#